data_AF-A0A2A4WWC6-F1
#
_entry.id   AF-A0A2A4WWC6-F1
#
_cell.length_a   1.000
_cell.length_b   1.000
_cell.length_c   1.000
_cell.angle_alpha   90.00
_cell.angle_beta   90.00
_cell.angle_gamma   90.00
#
_symmetry.space_group_name_H-M   'P 1'
#
loop_
_entity.id
_entity.type
_entity.pdbx_description
1 polymer ?
#
loop_
_entity_poly.entity_id
_entity_poly.type
_entity_poly.pdbx_seq_one_letter_code
_entity_poly.pdbx_strand_id
1 'polypeptide(L)' 'MNSFFKPQYRKQPWNKGKLVGQKAPLKLKDIWAIRIRLQMGCRIRDLALFNLGIDSKLRGCDLVKLRVCDISNGGII' A
#
# COMPACT_ATOMS: atom_id res chain seq x y z
N MET A 1 -0.76 41.64 2.59
CA MET A 1 0.17 40.49 2.44
C MET A 1 0.18 39.70 3.73
N ASN A 2 0.28 38.36 3.64
CA ASN A 2 0.37 37.34 4.71
C ASN A 2 -0.89 36.46 4.88
N SER A 3 -1.13 35.62 3.88
CA SER A 3 -1.98 34.43 3.97
C SER A 3 -1.11 33.19 3.79
N PHE A 4 -0.27 32.83 4.77
CA PHE A 4 0.54 31.63 4.70
C PHE A 4 0.51 30.92 6.06
N PHE A 5 0.24 29.62 6.04
CA PHE A 5 0.03 28.70 7.16
C PHE A 5 -1.40 28.60 7.71
N LYS A 6 -2.27 27.97 6.91
CA LYS A 6 -3.37 27.17 7.47
C LYS A 6 -2.77 25.86 8.01
N PRO A 7 -2.90 25.53 9.31
CA PRO A 7 -2.43 24.25 9.82
C PRO A 7 -3.21 23.12 9.12
N GLN A 8 -2.49 22.27 8.41
CA GLN A 8 -3.08 21.13 7.72
C GLN A 8 -3.48 20.10 8.79
N TYR A 9 -4.78 19.92 9.02
CA TYR A 9 -5.30 18.90 9.94
C TYR A 9 -4.88 17.52 9.44
N ARG A 10 -3.78 17.00 10.00
CA ARG A 10 -3.33 15.62 9.76
C ARG A 10 -4.43 14.71 10.29
N LYS A 11 -5.19 14.07 9.39
CA LYS A 11 -6.21 13.08 9.77
C LYS A 11 -5.55 12.03 10.66
N GLN A 12 -5.93 12.00 11.93
CA GLN A 12 -5.44 10.98 12.85
C GLN A 12 -5.89 9.61 12.33
N PRO A 13 -5.03 8.59 12.33
CA PRO A 13 -5.44 7.23 12.01
C PRO A 13 -6.61 6.80 12.91
N TRP A 14 -7.60 6.09 12.35
CA TRP A 14 -8.78 5.62 13.09
C TRP A 14 -8.42 4.72 14.30
N ASN A 15 -7.22 4.14 14.28
CA ASN A 15 -6.68 3.23 15.30
C ASN A 15 -5.62 3.87 16.20
N LYS A 16 -5.39 5.19 16.13
CA LYS A 16 -4.36 5.82 16.98
C LYS A 16 -4.71 5.65 18.47
N GLY A 17 -3.75 5.15 19.25
CA GLY A 17 -3.93 4.88 20.69
C GLY A 17 -4.78 3.64 21.00
N LYS A 18 -5.23 2.89 20.00
CA LYS A 18 -5.97 1.63 20.19
C LYS A 18 -5.03 0.44 19.96
N LEU A 19 -4.99 -0.49 20.92
CA LEU A 19 -4.36 -1.80 20.71
C LEU A 19 -5.26 -2.61 19.76
N VAL A 20 -4.95 -2.54 18.47
CA VAL A 20 -5.56 -3.42 17.47
C VAL A 20 -4.79 -4.73 17.51
N GLY A 21 -5.45 -5.80 17.95
CA GLY A 21 -4.87 -7.15 17.98
C GLY A 21 -4.48 -7.67 16.60
N GLN A 22 -4.07 -8.94 16.54
CA GLN A 22 -3.71 -9.57 15.28
C GLN A 22 -4.86 -9.46 14.28
N LYS A 23 -4.59 -8.88 13.11
CA LYS A 23 -5.55 -8.88 12.01
C LYS A 23 -5.60 -10.27 11.39
N ALA A 24 -6.81 -10.76 11.12
CA ALA A 24 -6.99 -11.99 10.37
C ALA A 24 -6.36 -11.87 8.97
N PRO A 25 -5.77 -12.96 8.44
CA PRO A 25 -5.30 -12.99 7.07
C PRO A 25 -6.47 -12.78 6.09
N LEU A 26 -6.16 -12.25 4.90
CA LEU A 26 -7.15 -12.06 3.84
C LEU A 26 -7.63 -13.42 3.33
N LYS A 27 -8.95 -13.55 3.09
CA LYS A 27 -9.50 -14.73 2.39
C LYS A 27 -9.31 -14.54 0.88
N LEU A 28 -9.33 -15.64 0.12
CA LEU A 28 -9.18 -15.61 -1.34
C LEU A 28 -10.19 -14.66 -2.02
N LYS A 29 -11.44 -14.66 -1.55
CA LYS A 29 -12.48 -13.75 -2.02
C LYS A 29 -12.15 -12.26 -1.77
N ASP A 30 -11.48 -11.96 -0.66
CA ASP A 30 -11.12 -10.58 -0.29
C ASP A 30 -9.98 -10.10 -1.19
N ILE A 31 -9.00 -10.96 -1.45
CA ILE A 31 -7.91 -10.71 -2.40
C ILE A 31 -8.47 -10.38 -3.78
N TRP A 32 -9.40 -11.20 -4.27
CA TRP A 32 -10.02 -10.98 -5.57
C TRP A 32 -10.81 -9.66 -5.62
N ALA A 33 -11.62 -9.39 -4.59
CA ALA A 33 -12.39 -8.15 -4.50
C ALA A 33 -11.49 -6.90 -4.48
N ILE A 34 -10.37 -6.93 -3.75
CA ILE A 34 -9.39 -5.84 -3.72
C ILE A 34 -8.76 -5.65 -5.10
N ARG A 35 -8.32 -6.74 -5.74
CA ARG A 35 -7.68 -6.70 -7.06
C ARG A 35 -8.59 -6.06 -8.11
N ILE A 36 -9.86 -6.49 -8.17
CA ILE A 36 -10.86 -5.93 -9.09
C ILE A 36 -11.10 -4.45 -8.83
N ARG A 37 -11.22 -4.02 -7.57
CA ARG A 37 -11.41 -2.59 -7.25
C ARG A 37 -10.23 -1.74 -7.70
N LEU A 38 -8.99 -2.23 -7.54
CA LEU A 38 -7.79 -1.53 -8.00
C LEU A 38 -7.71 -1.46 -9.52
N GLN A 39 -8.09 -2.54 -10.22
CA GLN A 39 -8.17 -2.58 -11.68
C GLN A 39 -9.21 -1.60 -12.23
N MET A 40 -10.43 -1.64 -11.69
CA MET A 40 -11.53 -0.73 -12.07
C MET A 40 -11.18 0.74 -11.85
N GLY A 41 -10.40 1.03 -10.80
CA GLY A 41 -9.92 2.39 -10.51
C GLY A 41 -8.66 2.80 -11.28
N CYS A 42 -8.17 1.99 -12.22
CA CYS A 42 -6.91 2.21 -12.95
C CYS A 42 -5.71 2.50 -12.01
N ARG A 43 -5.69 1.91 -10.81
CA ARG A 43 -4.65 2.14 -9.78
C ARG A 43 -3.45 1.22 -9.99
N ILE A 44 -2.75 1.38 -11.12
CA ILE A 44 -1.70 0.45 -11.58
C ILE A 44 -0.62 0.23 -10.53
N ARG A 45 -0.11 1.30 -9.90
CA ARG A 45 0.93 1.21 -8.86
C ARG A 45 0.46 0.40 -7.65
N ASP A 46 -0.74 0.69 -7.16
CA ASP A 46 -1.28 0.03 -5.97
C ASP A 46 -1.62 -1.44 -6.25
N LEU A 47 -2.10 -1.74 -7.46
CA LEU A 47 -2.33 -3.09 -7.94
C LEU A 47 -1.03 -3.90 -7.99
N ALA A 48 0.04 -3.32 -8.55
CA ALA A 48 1.34 -3.96 -8.62
C ALA A 48 1.92 -4.22 -7.22
N LEU A 49 1.87 -3.23 -6.33
CA LEU A 49 2.32 -3.39 -4.94
C LEU A 49 1.49 -4.42 -4.18
N PHE A 50 0.17 -4.46 -4.39
CA PHE A 50 -0.71 -5.43 -3.75
C PHE A 50 -0.37 -6.87 -4.16
N ASN A 51 -0.24 -7.12 -5.47
CA ASN A 51 0.14 -8.44 -5.99
C ASN A 51 1.54 -8.84 -5.48
N LEU A 52 2.52 -7.94 -5.63
CA LEU A 52 3.89 -8.20 -5.19
C LEU A 52 3.98 -8.48 -3.68
N GLY A 53 3.24 -7.75 -2.85
CA GLY A 53 3.21 -7.95 -1.41
C GLY A 53 2.64 -9.32 -1.01
N ILE A 54 1.64 -9.83 -1.75
CA ILE A 54 1.09 -11.17 -1.53
C ILE A 54 2.11 -12.25 -1.91
N ASP A 55 2.75 -12.09 -3.07
CA ASP A 55 3.65 -13.12 -3.62
C ASP A 55 4.97 -13.20 -2.83
N SER A 56 5.53 -12.05 -2.44
CA SER A 56 6.82 -11.95 -1.75
C SER A 56 6.75 -12.02 -0.21
N LYS A 57 5.56 -11.81 0.37
CA LYS A 57 5.33 -11.70 1.82
C LYS A 57 6.19 -10.63 2.52
N LEU A 58 6.58 -9.58 1.80
CA LEU A 58 7.34 -8.47 2.37
C LEU A 58 6.51 -7.69 3.39
N ARG A 59 7.18 -7.10 4.39
CA ARG A 59 6.54 -6.11 5.27
C ARG A 59 6.19 -4.88 4.45
N GLY A 60 5.08 -4.22 4.81
CA GLY A 60 4.62 -3.04 4.07
C GLY A 60 5.68 -1.94 3.95
N CYS A 61 6.51 -1.73 4.97
CA CYS A 61 7.59 -0.75 4.92
C CYS A 61 8.75 -1.13 3.98
N ASP A 62 9.01 -2.43 3.80
CA ASP A 62 10.08 -2.92 2.93
C ASP A 62 9.58 -2.91 1.48
N LEU A 63 8.34 -3.35 1.27
CA LEU A 63 7.66 -3.33 -0.02
C LEU A 63 7.64 -1.92 -0.66
N VAL A 64 7.29 -0.88 0.11
CA VAL A 64 7.23 0.49 -0.42
C VAL A 64 8.61 1.14 -0.66
N LYS A 65 9.68 0.53 -0.11
CA LYS A 65 11.06 0.98 -0.31
C LYS A 65 11.75 0.30 -1.50
N LEU A 66 11.13 -0.72 -2.10
CA LEU A 66 11.69 -1.41 -3.26
C LEU A 66 11.94 -0.44 -4.41
N ARG A 67 13.09 -0.61 -5.05
CA ARG A 67 13.47 0.04 -6.30
C ARG A 67 13.35 -0.95 -7.44
N VAL A 68 13.25 -0.45 -8.66
CA VAL A 68 13.12 -1.31 -9.85
C VAL A 68 14.33 -2.24 -10.00
N CYS A 69 15.54 -1.77 -9.68
CA CYS A 69 16.76 -2.58 -9.70
C CYS A 69 16.71 -3.77 -8.73
N ASP A 70 15.90 -3.71 -7.68
CA ASP A 70 15.80 -4.78 -6.68
C ASP A 70 14.92 -5.95 -7.19
N ILE A 71 14.14 -5.73 -8.28
CA ILE A 71 13.21 -6.70 -8.86
C ILE A 71 13.44 -6.98 -10.36
N SER A 72 14.25 -6.18 -11.04
CA SER A 72 14.61 -6.39 -12.45
C SER A 72 15.77 -7.38 -12.57
N ASN A 73 15.65 -8.39 -13.44
CA ASN A 73 16.77 -9.26 -13.77
C ASN A 73 17.76 -8.51 -14.66
N GLY A 74 18.92 -8.13 -14.11
CA GLY A 74 20.05 -7.57 -14.89
C GLY A 74 19.92 -6.09 -15.28
N GLY A 75 19.02 -5.32 -14.67
CA GLY A 75 18.89 -3.88 -14.92
C GLY A 75 18.25 -3.51 -16.27
N ILE A 76 17.72 -4.48 -17.00
CA ILE A 76 16.96 -4.25 -18.23
C ILE A 76 15.50 -4.10 -17.82
N ILE A 77 14.92 -2.94 -18.14
CA ILE A 77 13.48 -2.63 -18.04
C ILE A 77 12.95 -2.51 -19.45
#